data_AF-A0RUN6-F1
#
_entry.id   AF-A0RUN6-F1
#
_cell.length_a   1.000
_cell.length_b   1.000
_cell.length_c   1.000
_cell.angle_alpha   90.00
_cell.angle_beta   90.00
_cell.angle_gamma   90.00
#
_symmetry.space_group_name_H-M   'P 1'
#
loop_
_entity.id
_entity.type
_entity.pdbx_description
1 polymer ?
#
loop_
_entity_poly.entity_id
_entity_poly.type
_entity_poly.pdbx_seq_one_letter_code
_entity_poly.pdbx_strand_id
1 'polypeptide(L)'
;MKHCILLQDPRDGPAGCMFLSCGISGVVLDPHKARRILGVGDDAGFDEIKAAYRRQALEKHPDRSGDGSLFQEINEAYSILREEQRNPRPASRPAARQGPAAGSARNWGPPPGQDGPPEQDWSKHTRDIEEENPDFWKEYERNFWKDYENTINADGRNGEFEKAKEPKKQPDLHVEVEPSLCIGCQSCETIAPDVFRVDRDTNMNPKSRVINRKGAGLNKIMNAAETCPTKAIIVENKDTDERLYPL
;
A
#
# COMPACT_ATOMS: atom_id res chain seq x y z
N MET A 1 -52.39 18.86 -21.05
CA MET A 1 -53.46 17.96 -20.57
C MET A 1 -53.54 16.77 -21.51
N LYS A 2 -53.42 15.54 -20.95
CA LYS A 2 -53.90 14.24 -21.50
C LYS A 2 -53.15 13.75 -22.76
N HIS A 3 -52.73 12.51 -22.94
CA HIS A 3 -52.77 11.19 -22.28
C HIS A 3 -51.70 10.36 -23.05
N CYS A 4 -50.74 9.67 -22.45
CA CYS A 4 -50.79 8.32 -21.86
C CYS A 4 -51.73 7.28 -22.51
N ILE A 5 -51.08 6.31 -23.20
CA ILE A 5 -51.31 4.84 -23.24
C ILE A 5 -52.57 4.32 -23.97
N LEU A 6 -52.35 3.59 -25.09
CA LEU A 6 -52.50 2.12 -25.22
C LEU A 6 -52.61 1.74 -26.71
N LEU A 7 -51.70 0.87 -27.16
CA LEU A 7 -52.07 -0.40 -27.81
C LEU A 7 -50.85 -1.34 -27.83
N GLN A 8 -51.04 -2.47 -27.16
CA GLN A 8 -50.25 -3.71 -27.16
C GLN A 8 -50.01 -4.23 -28.60
N ASP A 9 -49.01 -5.06 -28.93
CA ASP A 9 -48.72 -6.38 -28.35
C ASP A 9 -47.33 -6.91 -28.77
N PRO A 10 -46.84 -7.99 -28.15
CA PRO A 10 -45.44 -8.40 -28.06
C PRO A 10 -45.01 -9.31 -29.20
N ARG A 11 -43.69 -9.43 -29.40
CA ARG A 11 -43.01 -10.65 -29.88
C ARG A 11 -41.49 -10.39 -30.03
N ASP A 12 -40.75 -11.29 -29.39
CA ASP A 12 -39.43 -11.81 -29.79
C ASP A 12 -38.14 -10.99 -29.56
N GLY A 13 -37.34 -11.46 -28.58
CA GLY A 13 -35.89 -11.64 -28.74
C GLY A 13 -34.96 -10.67 -27.98
N PRO A 14 -34.03 -11.14 -27.13
CA PRO A 14 -33.06 -10.28 -26.47
C PRO A 14 -32.05 -9.72 -27.48
N ALA A 15 -31.84 -8.41 -27.40
CA ALA A 15 -30.79 -7.70 -28.10
C ALA A 15 -29.43 -8.38 -27.87
N GLY A 16 -28.85 -8.88 -28.96
CA GLY A 16 -27.45 -9.27 -29.00
C GLY A 16 -26.59 -8.09 -28.63
N CYS A 17 -25.99 -8.15 -27.45
CA CYS A 17 -24.89 -7.29 -27.06
C CYS A 17 -23.75 -7.60 -28.04
N MET A 18 -23.50 -6.71 -28.99
CA MET A 18 -22.28 -6.73 -29.78
C MET A 18 -21.11 -6.53 -28.80
N PHE A 19 -20.55 -7.64 -28.35
CA PHE A 19 -19.23 -7.67 -27.75
C PHE A 19 -18.26 -7.22 -28.84
N LEU A 20 -17.88 -5.94 -28.78
CA LEU A 20 -16.62 -5.48 -29.33
C LEU A 20 -15.51 -6.31 -28.67
N SER A 21 -15.07 -7.35 -29.37
CA SER A 21 -13.86 -8.08 -29.05
C SER A 21 -12.68 -7.15 -29.26
N CYS A 22 -12.35 -6.37 -28.23
CA CYS A 22 -11.04 -5.78 -28.08
C CYS A 22 -10.06 -6.94 -27.85
N GLY A 23 -9.38 -7.35 -28.92
CA GLY A 23 -8.32 -8.34 -28.88
C GLY A 23 -7.12 -7.80 -28.13
N ILE A 24 -7.09 -8.01 -26.81
CA ILE A 24 -5.83 -8.10 -26.09
C ILE A 24 -5.42 -9.56 -26.22
N SER A 25 -4.47 -9.82 -27.10
CA SER A 25 -3.74 -11.08 -27.13
C SER A 25 -3.04 -11.23 -25.78
N GLY A 26 -3.73 -11.84 -24.81
CA GLY A 26 -3.13 -12.26 -23.55
C GLY A 26 -2.10 -13.34 -23.88
N VAL A 27 -0.86 -12.92 -24.08
CA VAL A 27 0.26 -13.84 -24.17
C VAL A 27 0.44 -14.40 -22.77
N VAL A 28 -0.18 -15.56 -22.51
CA VAL A 28 0.13 -16.34 -21.32
C VAL A 28 1.61 -16.68 -21.43
N LEU A 29 2.43 -16.03 -20.59
CA LEU A 29 3.87 -16.22 -20.59
C LEU A 29 4.15 -17.68 -20.19
N ASP A 30 4.84 -18.41 -21.06
CA ASP A 30 5.15 -19.83 -20.85
C ASP A 30 6.07 -20.04 -19.62
N PRO A 31 5.87 -21.10 -18.80
CA PRO A 31 6.70 -21.37 -17.62
C PRO A 31 8.21 -21.43 -17.91
N HIS A 32 8.65 -22.00 -19.04
CA HIS A 32 10.08 -22.01 -19.38
C HIS A 32 10.60 -20.61 -19.76
N LYS A 33 9.74 -19.76 -20.32
CA LYS A 33 10.08 -18.36 -20.56
C LYS A 33 10.16 -17.59 -19.23
N ALA A 34 9.28 -17.86 -18.27
CA ALA A 34 9.33 -17.28 -16.93
C ALA A 34 10.61 -17.67 -16.18
N ARG A 35 11.05 -18.94 -16.26
CA ARG A 35 12.34 -19.39 -15.69
C ARG A 35 13.53 -18.67 -16.29
N ARG A 36 13.54 -18.47 -17.60
CA ARG A 36 14.58 -17.69 -18.29
C ARG A 36 14.60 -16.22 -17.87
N ILE A 37 13.44 -15.58 -17.68
CA ILE A 37 13.36 -14.21 -17.16
C ILE A 37 13.95 -14.13 -15.75
N LEU A 38 13.64 -15.09 -14.87
CA LEU A 38 14.23 -15.15 -13.54
C LEU A 38 15.70 -15.64 -13.53
N GLY A 39 16.19 -16.18 -14.64
CA GLY A 39 17.56 -16.70 -14.75
C GLY A 39 17.80 -17.95 -13.90
N VAL A 40 16.78 -18.79 -13.76
CA VAL A 40 16.83 -20.05 -12.98
C VAL A 40 16.78 -21.26 -13.91
N GLY A 41 17.31 -22.40 -13.46
CA GLY A 41 17.29 -23.65 -14.21
C GLY A 41 15.88 -24.21 -14.44
N ASP A 42 15.73 -25.09 -15.44
CA ASP A 42 14.46 -25.79 -15.71
C ASP A 42 13.99 -26.64 -14.51
N ASP A 43 14.94 -27.20 -13.76
CA ASP A 43 14.69 -27.99 -12.55
C ASP A 43 14.72 -27.16 -11.24
N ALA A 44 14.79 -25.82 -11.35
CA ALA A 44 14.90 -24.94 -10.19
C ALA A 44 13.71 -25.11 -9.22
N GLY A 45 14.04 -25.29 -7.95
CA GLY A 45 13.06 -25.40 -6.86
C GLY A 45 12.39 -24.06 -6.55
N PHE A 46 11.30 -24.10 -5.77
CA PHE A 46 10.57 -22.88 -5.40
C PHE A 46 11.44 -21.88 -4.62
N ASP A 47 12.34 -22.37 -3.78
CA ASP A 47 13.24 -21.53 -2.99
C ASP A 47 14.25 -20.78 -3.88
N GLU A 48 14.78 -21.43 -4.91
CA GLU A 48 15.66 -20.84 -5.93
C GLU A 48 14.91 -19.79 -6.77
N ILE A 49 13.68 -20.10 -7.21
CA ILE A 49 12.79 -19.15 -7.91
C ILE A 49 12.56 -17.89 -7.07
N LYS A 50 12.31 -18.05 -5.76
CA LYS A 50 12.09 -16.94 -4.83
C LYS A 50 13.37 -16.15 -4.56
N ALA A 51 14.51 -16.81 -4.46
CA ALA A 51 15.82 -16.15 -4.32
C ALA A 51 16.16 -15.31 -5.56
N ALA A 52 15.97 -15.87 -6.76
CA ALA A 52 16.21 -15.18 -8.02
C ALA A 52 15.28 -13.98 -8.20
N TYR A 53 13.99 -14.12 -7.88
CA TYR A 53 13.04 -13.01 -7.89
C TYR A 53 13.49 -11.86 -6.97
N ARG A 54 13.85 -12.16 -5.71
CA ARG A 54 14.31 -11.15 -4.74
C ARG A 54 15.55 -10.40 -5.23
N ARG A 55 16.53 -11.13 -5.79
CA ARG A 55 17.74 -10.54 -6.36
C ARG A 55 17.43 -9.59 -7.52
N GLN A 56 16.60 -10.03 -8.46
CA GLN A 56 16.25 -9.21 -9.63
C GLN A 56 15.37 -8.00 -9.26
N ALA A 57 14.45 -8.17 -8.31
CA ALA A 57 13.62 -7.09 -7.79
C ALA A 57 14.46 -5.95 -7.18
N LEU A 58 15.53 -6.28 -6.45
CA LEU A 58 16.44 -5.28 -5.88
C LEU A 58 17.29 -4.59 -6.95
N GLU A 59 17.71 -5.33 -7.98
CA GLU A 59 18.55 -4.78 -9.04
C GLU A 59 17.77 -3.89 -10.02
N LYS A 60 16.55 -4.29 -10.36
CA LYS A 60 15.69 -3.65 -11.38
C LYS A 60 14.53 -2.86 -10.78
N HIS A 61 14.62 -2.48 -9.51
CA HIS A 61 13.60 -1.64 -8.89
C HIS A 61 13.50 -0.29 -9.63
N PRO A 62 12.30 0.23 -9.93
CA PRO A 62 12.13 1.49 -10.66
C PRO A 62 12.78 2.69 -9.96
N ASP A 63 12.90 2.68 -8.63
CA ASP A 63 13.63 3.73 -7.89
C ASP A 63 15.13 3.78 -8.25
N ARG A 64 15.69 2.69 -8.78
CA ARG A 64 17.09 2.59 -9.20
C ARG A 64 17.27 2.66 -10.72
N SER A 65 16.40 2.03 -11.50
CA SER A 65 16.50 1.97 -12.97
C SER A 65 15.68 3.01 -13.72
N GLY A 66 14.75 3.71 -13.05
CA GLY A 66 13.85 4.72 -13.64
C GLY A 66 12.74 4.17 -14.53
N ASP A 67 12.94 3.00 -15.16
CA ASP A 67 11.95 2.26 -15.94
C ASP A 67 11.43 1.04 -15.17
N GLY A 68 10.10 0.90 -15.10
CA GLY A 68 9.40 -0.20 -14.43
C GLY A 68 9.05 -1.39 -15.32
N SER A 69 9.32 -1.31 -16.63
CA SER A 69 9.03 -2.38 -17.60
C SER A 69 9.66 -3.72 -17.22
N LEU A 70 10.96 -3.69 -16.89
CA LEU A 70 11.72 -4.87 -16.46
C LEU A 70 11.18 -5.45 -15.15
N PHE A 71 10.79 -4.59 -14.21
CA PHE A 71 10.23 -5.02 -12.93
C PHE A 71 8.86 -5.71 -13.13
N GLN A 72 8.06 -5.21 -14.07
CA GLN A 72 6.80 -5.84 -14.43
C GLN A 72 7.01 -7.24 -15.02
N GLU A 73 7.96 -7.41 -15.94
CA GLU A 73 8.30 -8.72 -16.51
C GLU A 73 8.77 -9.72 -15.44
N ILE A 74 9.57 -9.26 -14.48
CA ILE A 74 10.03 -10.06 -13.34
C ILE A 74 8.85 -10.50 -12.45
N ASN A 75 7.90 -9.61 -12.18
CA ASN A 75 6.70 -9.92 -11.40
C ASN A 75 5.77 -10.90 -12.11
N GLU A 76 5.58 -10.75 -13.42
CA GLU A 76 4.79 -11.67 -14.23
C GLU A 76 5.43 -13.07 -14.26
N ALA A 77 6.74 -13.14 -14.46
CA ALA A 77 7.49 -14.40 -14.42
C ALA A 77 7.37 -15.12 -13.07
N TYR A 78 7.55 -14.39 -11.96
CA TYR A 78 7.42 -14.97 -10.62
C TYR A 78 6.00 -15.43 -10.31
N SER A 79 4.98 -14.68 -10.75
CA SER A 79 3.57 -15.03 -10.52
C SER A 79 3.22 -16.37 -11.16
N ILE A 80 3.67 -16.61 -12.39
CA ILE A 80 3.41 -17.85 -13.12
C ILE A 80 4.12 -19.04 -12.48
N LEU A 81 5.39 -18.89 -12.12
CA LEU A 81 6.15 -19.97 -11.48
C LEU A 81 5.62 -20.28 -10.07
N ARG A 82 5.12 -19.26 -9.36
CA ARG A 82 4.45 -19.45 -8.07
C ARG A 82 3.14 -20.20 -8.23
N GLU A 83 2.36 -19.93 -9.28
CA GLU A 83 1.12 -20.66 -9.56
C GLU A 83 1.37 -22.11 -9.98
N GLU A 84 2.41 -22.35 -10.80
CA GLU A 84 2.87 -23.68 -11.19
C GLU A 84 3.22 -24.54 -9.96
N GLN A 85 3.95 -23.96 -9.00
CA GLN A 85 4.31 -24.63 -7.76
C GLN A 85 3.12 -24.81 -6.80
N ARG A 86 2.14 -23.90 -6.82
CA ARG A 86 0.93 -23.98 -5.99
C ARG A 86 -0.06 -25.01 -6.50
N ASN A 87 -0.12 -25.22 -7.81
CA ASN A 87 -1.04 -26.15 -8.46
C ASN A 87 -0.26 -27.06 -9.44
N PRO A 88 0.61 -27.94 -8.93
CA PRO A 88 1.29 -28.91 -9.78
C PRO A 88 0.20 -29.72 -10.49
N ARG A 89 0.24 -29.76 -11.82
CA ARG A 89 -0.73 -30.53 -12.61
C ARG A 89 -0.85 -31.94 -12.00
N PRO A 90 -2.04 -32.38 -11.58
CA PRO A 90 -2.16 -33.65 -10.89
C PRO A 90 -1.86 -34.78 -11.88
N ALA A 91 -0.74 -35.50 -11.66
CA ALA A 91 -0.66 -36.88 -12.10
C ALA A 91 -1.83 -37.63 -11.44
N SER A 92 -2.65 -38.29 -12.25
CA SER A 92 -3.92 -38.91 -11.87
C SER A 92 -3.87 -39.64 -10.52
N ARG A 93 -4.57 -39.11 -9.51
CA ARG A 93 -4.86 -39.78 -8.23
C ARG A 93 -6.34 -39.61 -7.88
N PRO A 94 -6.98 -40.63 -7.27
CA PRO A 94 -8.43 -40.64 -7.09
C PRO A 94 -8.88 -39.72 -5.95
N ALA A 95 -10.17 -39.38 -6.03
CA ALA A 95 -10.86 -38.31 -5.30
C ALA A 95 -10.64 -38.28 -3.79
N ALA A 96 -10.25 -37.10 -3.28
CA ALA A 96 -10.22 -36.77 -1.86
C ALA A 96 -11.61 -36.32 -1.35
N ARG A 97 -12.02 -36.86 -0.20
CA ARG A 97 -13.23 -36.48 0.54
C ARG A 97 -13.14 -35.06 1.10
N GLN A 98 -14.25 -34.33 1.04
CA GLN A 98 -14.42 -32.97 1.56
C GLN A 98 -14.70 -33.02 3.07
N GLY A 99 -13.93 -32.27 3.87
CA GLY A 99 -14.21 -31.95 5.27
C GLY A 99 -14.77 -30.51 5.39
N PRO A 100 -15.57 -30.20 6.43
CA PRO A 100 -16.36 -28.97 6.45
C PRO A 100 -15.51 -27.74 6.78
N ALA A 101 -15.90 -26.63 6.15
CA ALA A 101 -15.36 -25.30 6.38
C ALA A 101 -15.75 -24.76 7.77
N ALA A 102 -14.78 -24.28 8.53
CA ALA A 102 -15.02 -23.44 9.70
C ALA A 102 -14.16 -22.17 9.57
N GLY A 103 -14.83 -21.02 9.50
CA GLY A 103 -14.19 -19.72 9.44
C GLY A 103 -13.44 -19.41 10.73
N SER A 104 -12.19 -18.96 10.58
CA SER A 104 -11.42 -18.36 11.67
C SER A 104 -11.28 -16.88 11.36
N ALA A 105 -11.86 -16.04 12.22
CA ALA A 105 -11.49 -14.64 12.34
C ALA A 105 -9.96 -14.57 12.48
N ARG A 106 -9.30 -13.78 11.63
CA ARG A 106 -7.86 -13.58 11.68
C ARG A 106 -7.57 -12.66 12.87
N ASN A 107 -7.24 -13.25 14.01
CA ASN A 107 -6.66 -12.53 15.14
C ASN A 107 -5.23 -12.11 14.75
N TRP A 108 -5.04 -10.85 14.39
CA TRP A 108 -3.70 -10.29 14.19
C TRP A 108 -3.09 -10.00 15.56
N GLY A 109 -2.14 -10.83 15.97
CA GLY A 109 -1.45 -10.73 17.24
C GLY A 109 -0.98 -12.10 17.73
N PRO A 110 -0.01 -12.15 18.67
CA PRO A 110 0.40 -13.40 19.27
C PRO A 110 -0.80 -14.10 19.94
N PRO A 111 -0.87 -15.44 19.93
CA PRO A 111 -1.87 -16.19 20.66
C PRO A 111 -1.89 -15.77 22.15
N PRO A 112 -3.04 -15.83 22.83
CA PRO A 112 -3.11 -15.51 24.26
C PRO A 112 -2.10 -16.35 25.05
N GLY A 113 -1.19 -15.69 25.77
CA GLY A 113 -0.16 -16.34 26.60
C GLY A 113 1.23 -16.48 25.97
N GLN A 114 1.47 -15.90 24.79
CA GLN A 114 2.84 -15.70 24.26
C GLN A 114 3.27 -14.24 24.42
N ASP A 115 4.33 -14.02 25.21
CA ASP A 115 5.02 -12.74 25.31
C ASP A 115 5.87 -12.52 24.06
N GLY A 116 5.25 -11.93 23.05
CA GLY A 116 5.92 -11.53 21.81
C GLY A 116 5.56 -12.39 20.59
N PRO A 117 5.89 -11.91 19.38
CA PRO A 117 5.75 -12.71 18.17
C PRO A 117 6.55 -14.01 18.34
N PRO A 118 6.04 -15.18 17.91
CA PRO A 118 6.81 -16.42 17.94
C PRO A 118 8.16 -16.18 17.27
N GLU A 119 9.25 -16.59 17.93
CA GLU A 119 10.61 -16.47 17.40
C GLU A 119 10.67 -17.24 16.10
N GLN A 120 10.72 -16.48 15.01
CA GLN A 120 10.76 -17.02 13.67
C GLN A 120 12.22 -17.27 13.34
N ASP A 121 12.57 -18.54 13.11
CA ASP A 121 13.85 -18.91 12.53
C ASP A 121 13.87 -18.45 11.06
N TRP A 122 14.32 -17.21 10.87
CA TRP A 122 14.49 -16.61 9.55
C TRP A 122 15.63 -17.26 8.77
N SER A 123 16.59 -17.87 9.47
CA SER A 123 17.71 -18.59 8.86
C SER A 123 17.23 -19.71 7.96
N LYS A 124 16.07 -20.34 8.20
CA LYS A 124 15.46 -21.29 7.25
C LYS A 124 15.35 -20.75 5.80
N HIS A 125 15.14 -19.45 5.62
CA HIS A 125 14.89 -18.83 4.31
C HIS A 125 16.13 -18.17 3.68
N THR A 126 17.22 -18.14 4.43
CA THR A 126 18.47 -17.44 4.11
C THR A 126 19.70 -18.32 4.31
N ARG A 127 19.53 -19.56 4.79
CA ARG A 127 20.59 -20.53 5.08
C ARG A 127 21.52 -20.77 3.90
N ASP A 128 20.96 -20.94 2.71
CA ASP A 128 21.75 -21.21 1.50
C ASP A 128 22.64 -20.00 1.13
N ILE A 129 22.17 -18.78 1.42
CA ILE A 129 22.92 -17.52 1.23
C ILE A 129 23.97 -17.34 2.34
N GLU A 130 23.62 -17.71 3.58
CA GLU A 130 24.49 -17.68 4.77
C GLU A 130 25.63 -18.70 4.69
N GLU A 131 25.40 -19.87 4.08
CA GLU A 131 26.39 -20.93 3.87
C GLU A 131 27.33 -20.63 2.69
N GLU A 132 26.83 -20.07 1.58
CA GLU A 132 27.65 -19.75 0.41
C GLU A 132 28.46 -18.45 0.56
N ASN A 133 27.96 -17.49 1.34
CA ASN A 133 28.63 -16.23 1.60
C ASN A 133 28.46 -15.82 3.08
N PRO A 134 29.33 -16.29 3.99
CA PRO A 134 29.21 -16.02 5.42
C PRO A 134 29.39 -14.54 5.79
N ASP A 135 29.88 -13.71 4.87
CA ASP A 135 30.04 -12.27 5.04
C ASP A 135 28.93 -11.45 4.34
N PHE A 136 27.98 -12.09 3.64
CA PHE A 136 26.89 -11.42 2.93
C PHE A 136 26.10 -10.49 3.85
N TRP A 137 25.68 -11.00 5.01
CA TRP A 137 24.93 -10.19 5.98
C TRP A 137 25.77 -9.08 6.58
N LYS A 138 27.06 -9.33 6.87
CA LYS A 138 27.96 -8.30 7.40
C LYS A 138 28.22 -7.19 6.40
N GLU A 139 28.27 -7.51 5.10
CA GLU A 139 28.47 -6.54 4.03
C GLU A 139 27.17 -5.81 3.68
N TYR A 140 26.04 -6.51 3.63
CA TYR A 140 24.72 -5.91 3.48
C TYR A 140 24.42 -4.94 4.63
N GLU A 141 24.58 -5.38 5.87
CA GLU A 141 24.34 -4.55 7.05
C GLU A 141 25.26 -3.33 7.07
N ARG A 142 26.55 -3.51 6.75
CA ARG A 142 27.50 -2.41 6.65
C ARG A 142 27.15 -1.41 5.56
N ASN A 143 26.75 -1.89 4.37
CA ASN A 143 26.35 -1.01 3.26
C ASN A 143 25.01 -0.35 3.55
N PHE A 144 24.05 -1.06 4.15
CA PHE A 144 22.77 -0.53 4.59
C PHE A 144 22.96 0.57 5.63
N TRP A 145 23.76 0.33 6.68
CA TRP A 145 24.03 1.36 7.68
C TRP A 145 24.83 2.51 7.10
N LYS A 146 25.78 2.25 6.18
CA LYS A 146 26.50 3.32 5.47
C LYS A 146 25.56 4.16 4.61
N ASP A 147 24.61 3.56 3.89
CA ASP A 147 23.64 4.27 3.06
C ASP A 147 22.55 4.97 3.90
N TYR A 148 22.11 4.34 4.99
CA TYR A 148 21.22 4.95 5.98
C TYR A 148 21.91 6.13 6.68
N GLU A 149 23.14 5.95 7.14
CA GLU A 149 23.93 7.03 7.71
C GLU A 149 24.21 8.09 6.67
N ASN A 150 24.52 7.77 5.42
CA ASN A 150 24.71 8.77 4.37
C ASN A 150 23.42 9.50 4.03
N THR A 151 22.27 8.85 4.02
CA THR A 151 20.96 9.53 3.82
C THR A 151 20.60 10.40 5.03
N ILE A 152 21.02 10.00 6.23
CA ILE A 152 20.86 10.80 7.46
C ILE A 152 21.95 11.87 7.62
N ASN A 153 23.13 11.72 7.02
CA ASN A 153 24.31 12.57 7.27
C ASN A 153 24.73 13.41 6.05
N ALA A 154 24.33 13.07 4.81
CA ALA A 154 24.59 13.89 3.62
C ALA A 154 23.83 15.21 3.66
N ASP A 155 22.66 15.25 4.33
CA ASP A 155 21.88 16.46 4.59
C ASP A 155 21.60 16.71 6.08
N GLY A 156 22.20 15.92 6.99
CA GLY A 156 21.66 15.76 8.34
C GLY A 156 20.22 15.22 8.26
N ARG A 157 19.52 15.04 9.38
CA ARG A 157 18.08 15.28 9.29
C ARG A 157 17.95 16.73 8.85
N ASN A 158 17.63 16.94 7.58
CA ASN A 158 17.38 18.17 6.84
C ASN A 158 16.35 19.10 7.52
N GLY A 159 16.68 19.51 8.74
CA GLY A 159 15.88 20.27 9.65
C GLY A 159 14.55 19.62 10.01
N GLU A 160 14.23 18.35 9.71
CA GLU A 160 12.85 17.84 9.90
C GLU A 160 12.37 17.91 11.37
N PHE A 161 13.25 17.58 12.32
CA PHE A 161 12.97 17.80 13.75
C PHE A 161 12.93 19.29 14.12
N GLU A 162 13.74 20.12 13.45
CA GLU A 162 13.74 21.58 13.64
C GLU A 162 12.53 22.27 12.99
N LYS A 163 11.98 21.71 11.91
CA LYS A 163 10.77 22.10 11.18
C LYS A 163 9.53 21.68 11.96
N ALA A 164 9.58 20.53 12.63
CA ALA A 164 8.55 20.13 13.59
C ALA A 164 8.52 21.02 14.84
N LYS A 165 9.61 21.76 15.11
CA LYS A 165 9.66 22.67 16.26
C LYS A 165 8.81 23.91 15.99
N GLU A 166 7.80 24.05 16.84
CA GLU A 166 6.88 25.18 16.83
C GLU A 166 7.62 26.54 16.88
N PRO A 167 7.23 27.54 16.06
CA PRO A 167 7.82 28.88 16.15
C PRO A 167 7.60 29.49 17.54
N LYS A 168 8.59 30.27 18.00
CA LYS A 168 8.54 30.93 19.33
C LYS A 168 7.34 31.85 19.49
N LYS A 169 6.90 32.47 18.39
CA LYS A 169 5.70 33.30 18.32
C LYS A 169 4.73 32.62 17.37
N GLN A 170 3.57 32.23 17.90
CA GLN A 170 2.50 31.59 17.16
C GLN A 170 1.55 32.66 16.60
N PRO A 171 1.16 32.60 15.32
CA PRO A 171 0.10 33.46 14.79
C PRO A 171 -1.27 33.07 15.37
N ASP A 172 -2.25 33.99 15.37
CA ASP A 172 -3.64 33.62 15.67
C ASP A 172 -4.26 32.93 14.46
N LEU A 173 -4.39 31.61 14.53
CA LEU A 173 -4.89 30.81 13.42
C LEU A 173 -6.42 30.72 13.42
N HIS A 174 -7.02 30.95 12.25
CA HIS A 174 -8.35 30.46 11.94
C HIS A 174 -8.23 29.10 11.26
N VAL A 175 -8.88 28.09 11.83
CA VAL A 175 -8.90 26.73 11.30
C VAL A 175 -10.33 26.28 11.14
N GLU A 176 -10.64 25.72 9.98
CA GLU A 176 -11.94 25.18 9.62
C GLU A 176 -11.79 23.87 8.83
N VAL A 177 -12.82 23.02 8.88
CA VAL A 177 -12.90 21.82 8.02
C VAL A 177 -14.11 22.00 7.12
N GLU A 178 -13.88 22.04 5.82
CA GLU A 178 -14.92 22.14 4.79
C GLU A 178 -15.66 20.78 4.67
N PRO A 179 -16.92 20.67 5.12
CA PRO A 179 -17.61 19.37 5.21
C PRO A 179 -17.86 18.72 3.86
N SER A 180 -18.01 19.54 2.81
CA SER A 180 -18.25 19.10 1.44
C SER A 180 -17.03 18.36 0.84
N LEU A 181 -15.81 18.75 1.26
CA LEU A 181 -14.55 18.14 0.81
C LEU A 181 -14.08 17.03 1.75
N CYS A 182 -14.47 17.04 3.03
CA CYS A 182 -14.02 16.06 4.00
C CYS A 182 -14.58 14.67 3.70
N ILE A 183 -13.72 13.67 3.50
CA ILE A 183 -14.13 12.27 3.26
C ILE A 183 -14.06 11.38 4.51
N GLY A 184 -13.76 11.96 5.68
CA GLY A 184 -13.74 11.23 6.95
C GLY A 184 -12.53 10.35 7.18
N CYS A 185 -11.37 10.66 6.61
CA CYS A 185 -10.16 9.83 6.71
C CYS A 185 -9.47 9.84 8.09
N GLN A 186 -9.95 10.65 9.05
CA GLN A 186 -9.46 10.75 10.44
C GLN A 186 -7.97 11.12 10.64
N SER A 187 -7.21 11.39 9.57
CA SER A 187 -5.79 11.77 9.69
C SER A 187 -5.58 12.97 10.60
N CYS A 188 -6.45 13.98 10.51
CA CYS A 188 -6.34 15.21 11.30
C CYS A 188 -6.58 15.00 12.80
N GLU A 189 -7.50 14.12 13.20
CA GLU A 189 -7.71 13.76 14.63
C GLU A 189 -6.50 12.99 15.16
N THR A 190 -5.86 12.17 14.33
CA THR A 190 -4.66 11.42 14.72
C THR A 190 -3.47 12.34 14.96
N ILE A 191 -3.28 13.34 14.09
CA ILE A 191 -2.13 14.26 14.14
C ILE A 191 -2.34 15.33 15.21
N ALA A 192 -3.53 15.92 15.30
CA ALA A 192 -3.85 17.01 16.22
C ALA A 192 -5.20 16.76 16.93
N PRO A 193 -5.27 15.81 17.88
CA PRO A 193 -6.52 15.40 18.56
C PRO A 193 -7.12 16.51 19.42
N ASP A 194 -6.30 17.44 19.90
CA ASP A 194 -6.75 18.61 20.65
C ASP A 194 -7.35 19.69 19.75
N VAL A 195 -7.16 19.60 18.43
CA VAL A 195 -7.69 20.56 17.45
C VAL A 195 -8.86 19.98 16.68
N PHE A 196 -8.78 18.71 16.25
CA PHE A 196 -9.77 18.07 15.40
C PHE A 196 -10.43 16.87 16.09
N ARG A 197 -11.70 16.65 15.75
CA ARG A 197 -12.42 15.43 16.12
C ARG A 197 -13.32 14.99 14.99
N VAL A 198 -13.36 13.69 14.69
CA VAL A 198 -14.31 13.10 13.78
C VAL A 198 -15.67 12.95 14.47
N ASP A 199 -16.72 13.38 13.79
CA ASP A 199 -18.09 13.15 14.20
C ASP A 199 -18.48 11.69 13.97
N ARG A 200 -18.56 10.92 15.06
CA ARG A 200 -18.86 9.49 15.04
C ARG A 200 -20.36 9.20 15.18
N ASP A 201 -21.19 10.24 15.28
CA ASP A 201 -22.64 10.07 15.42
C ASP A 201 -23.29 9.69 14.08
N THR A 202 -22.59 9.98 12.97
CA THR A 202 -23.00 9.57 11.63
C THR A 202 -22.38 8.23 11.23
N ASN A 203 -23.23 7.24 10.94
CA ASN A 203 -22.78 5.89 10.57
C ASN A 203 -22.21 5.83 9.14
N MET A 204 -22.44 6.85 8.31
CA MET A 204 -21.93 6.95 6.95
C MET A 204 -21.25 8.31 6.73
N ASN A 205 -20.00 8.26 6.24
CA ASN A 205 -19.19 9.44 5.88
C ASN A 205 -18.97 10.44 7.04
N PRO A 206 -18.39 9.99 8.16
CA PRO A 206 -18.18 10.83 9.32
C PRO A 206 -17.28 12.01 8.99
N LYS A 207 -17.65 13.21 9.43
CA LYS A 207 -16.93 14.45 9.09
C LYS A 207 -16.03 14.87 10.24
N SER A 208 -14.82 15.31 9.92
CA SER A 208 -13.98 16.00 10.90
C SER A 208 -14.51 17.40 11.17
N ARG A 209 -14.36 17.87 12.40
CA ARG A 209 -14.61 19.25 12.79
C ARG A 209 -13.50 19.78 13.69
N VAL A 210 -13.35 21.09 13.76
CA VAL A 210 -12.43 21.75 14.69
C VAL A 210 -13.10 21.88 16.06
N ILE A 211 -12.47 21.35 17.10
CA ILE A 211 -12.93 21.43 18.50
C ILE A 211 -12.24 22.55 19.29
N ASN A 212 -10.99 22.86 18.96
CA ASN A 212 -10.23 23.95 19.59
C ASN A 212 -9.14 24.45 18.65
N ARG A 213 -9.32 25.65 18.10
CA ARG A 213 -8.37 26.29 17.17
C ARG A 213 -6.98 26.54 17.78
N LYS A 214 -6.87 26.58 19.12
CA LYS A 214 -5.62 26.79 19.87
C LYS A 214 -5.10 25.50 20.53
N GLY A 215 -5.64 24.34 20.16
CA GLY A 215 -5.25 23.04 20.73
C GLY A 215 -3.84 22.59 20.35
N ALA A 216 -3.26 23.15 19.29
CA ALA A 216 -1.90 22.87 18.86
C ALA A 216 -1.27 24.12 18.21
N GLY A 217 0.05 24.11 18.02
CA GLY A 217 0.76 25.16 17.29
C GLY A 217 0.64 25.02 15.77
N LEU A 218 1.16 26.05 15.08
CA LEU A 218 1.13 26.18 13.63
C LEU A 218 1.62 24.92 12.92
N ASN A 219 2.79 24.41 13.29
CA ASN A 219 3.42 23.33 12.52
C ASN A 219 2.60 22.04 12.64
N LYS A 220 2.08 21.74 13.83
CA LYS A 220 1.23 20.58 14.07
C LYS A 220 -0.13 20.69 13.35
N ILE A 221 -0.71 21.89 13.29
CA ILE A 221 -1.96 22.16 12.54
C ILE A 221 -1.72 22.05 11.03
N MET A 222 -0.62 22.62 10.53
CA MET A 222 -0.25 22.53 9.11
C MET A 222 0.02 21.09 8.69
N ASN A 223 0.73 20.30 9.50
CA ASN A 223 0.96 18.88 9.23
C ASN A 223 -0.36 18.09 9.14
N ALA A 224 -1.33 18.38 10.01
CA ALA A 224 -2.67 17.79 9.94
C ALA A 224 -3.42 18.18 8.66
N ALA A 225 -3.29 19.45 8.26
CA ALA A 225 -3.90 19.98 7.04
C ALA A 225 -3.30 19.37 5.78
N GLU A 226 -1.97 19.33 5.68
CA GLU A 226 -1.21 18.77 4.55
C GLU A 226 -1.44 17.27 4.36
N THR A 227 -1.70 16.53 5.44
CA THR A 227 -2.03 15.09 5.38
C THR A 227 -3.47 14.83 4.92
N CYS A 228 -4.30 15.87 4.76
CA CYS A 228 -5.68 15.72 4.29
C CYS A 228 -5.70 15.40 2.78
N PRO A 229 -6.17 14.21 2.35
CA PRO A 229 -6.12 13.80 0.95
C PRO A 229 -6.98 14.67 0.02
N THR A 230 -8.04 15.28 0.56
CA THR A 230 -8.96 16.13 -0.20
C THR A 230 -8.76 17.62 0.05
N LYS A 231 -7.71 18.00 0.81
CA LYS A 231 -7.43 19.39 1.20
C LYS A 231 -8.63 20.11 1.84
N ALA A 232 -9.42 19.37 2.62
CA ALA A 232 -10.64 19.87 3.26
C ALA A 232 -10.38 20.80 4.45
N ILE A 233 -9.16 20.85 4.97
CA ILE A 233 -8.80 21.68 6.11
C ILE A 233 -8.37 23.04 5.58
N ILE A 234 -8.92 24.11 6.12
CA ILE A 234 -8.58 25.49 5.79
C ILE A 234 -7.82 26.06 6.98
N VAL A 235 -6.66 26.66 6.72
CA VAL A 235 -5.82 27.32 7.74
C VAL A 235 -5.53 28.73 7.24
N GLU A 236 -5.90 29.73 8.04
CA GLU A 236 -5.69 31.14 7.75
C GLU A 236 -5.00 31.82 8.94
N ASN A 237 -4.14 32.78 8.65
CA ASN A 237 -3.51 33.62 9.63
C ASN A 237 -4.36 34.88 9.83
N LYS A 238 -4.98 35.04 11.00
CA LYS A 238 -5.82 36.21 11.29
C LYS A 238 -5.04 37.50 11.51
N ASP A 239 -3.75 37.40 11.85
CA ASP A 239 -2.91 38.58 12.02
C ASP A 239 -2.60 39.25 10.67
N THR A 240 -2.52 38.45 9.59
CA THR A 240 -2.17 38.92 8.24
C THR A 240 -3.31 38.80 7.23
N ASP A 241 -4.43 38.17 7.59
CA ASP A 241 -5.55 37.81 6.70
C ASP A 241 -5.11 36.94 5.50
N GLU A 242 -4.06 36.13 5.70
CA GLU A 242 -3.46 35.28 4.67
C GLU A 242 -3.92 33.83 4.81
N ARG A 243 -4.27 33.19 3.70
CA ARG A 243 -4.54 31.76 3.64
C ARG A 243 -3.24 30.97 3.61
N LEU A 244 -2.98 30.20 4.66
CA LEU A 244 -1.79 29.34 4.79
C LEU A 244 -2.00 27.98 4.12
N TYR A 245 -3.23 27.45 4.13
CA TYR A 245 -3.56 26.17 3.48
C TYR A 245 -5.06 26.06 3.16
N PRO A 246 -5.43 25.38 2.06
CA PRO A 246 -4.59 25.07 0.90
C PRO A 246 -4.11 26.35 0.19
N LEU A 247 -2.90 26.32 -0.37
CA LEU A 247 -2.32 27.35 -1.24
C LEU A 247 -2.92 27.29 -2.66
#